data_AF-A0A2E2KZ56-F1
#
_entry.id   AF-A0A2E2KZ56-F1
#
_cell.length_a   1.000
_cell.length_b   1.000
_cell.length_c   1.000
_cell.angle_alpha   90.00
_cell.angle_beta   90.00
_cell.angle_gamma   90.00
#
_symmetry.space_group_name_H-M   'P 1'
#
loop_
_entity.id
_entity.type
_entity.pdbx_description
1 polymer ?
#
loop_
_entity_poly.entity_id
_entity_poly.type
_entity_poly.pdbx_seq_one_letter_code
_entity_poly.pdbx_strand_id
1 'polypeptide(L)'
;MFENLSERLSGVFDRLTKQGALSEDDVKTALREVRVALLEADVSLPVARDFVKRVQDQATGQAVTKSITPGQQVVKIVHDALIDTLTGEGDPGKLKIDTPPAPILMVGLQGSGKTTTTAKLAKRLMEREGKRVLMASLDTNRPAAMEQLAILGKQIGVDTLPIVKGEDPVQIAKRAKTQASLGGYDVYMLDTAGRLHIDQELIAQAAAVRDVANPRETLLVVDGLTGQDAVNVATEFDDKIGVTGVVLTRMDGDGRGGAALSMRAVTGKPIRFVGLGEKMDALETFEPERIAGRILGMGDIVALVEKAQATIEAAEAEKMMRRMAKGQFSMNDLKMQLEQMLKMGGMEGMMSMMPGMGKMAKQIEDAGFDDKIIKRQIALIQSMTKKERANPKLLQASRKKRIAAGSGQDVSDLNKLLKMHRQMGDMMKKIGKSKGGMMKQAMKAMMGKGGNPADMAAGMDPKALEAAAKAAGGRMPGGLPGLGGGMGLPPGLSGFGKKK
;
A
#
# COMPACT_ATOMS: atom_id res chain seq x y z
N MET A 1 24.27 -4.99 -5.74
CA MET A 1 23.26 -3.90 -5.81
C MET A 1 23.35 -2.90 -4.65
N PHE A 2 23.54 -3.30 -3.39
CA PHE A 2 23.65 -2.33 -2.27
C PHE A 2 24.73 -2.65 -1.23
N GLU A 3 25.66 -3.56 -1.52
CA GLU A 3 26.55 -4.18 -0.52
C GLU A 3 27.33 -3.17 0.32
N ASN A 4 27.92 -2.14 -0.29
CA ASN A 4 28.64 -1.09 0.44
C ASN A 4 27.75 -0.30 1.41
N LEU A 5 26.54 0.09 0.97
CA LEU A 5 25.59 0.78 1.85
C LEU A 5 25.10 -0.16 2.96
N SER A 6 24.84 -1.42 2.62
CA SER A 6 24.43 -2.45 3.56
C SER A 6 25.48 -2.70 4.63
N GLU A 7 26.74 -2.92 4.27
CA GLU A 7 27.83 -3.19 5.21
C GLU A 7 28.01 -2.03 6.20
N ARG A 8 28.00 -0.79 5.70
CA ARG A 8 28.10 0.41 6.52
C ARG A 8 26.93 0.52 7.49
N LEU A 9 25.70 0.41 6.99
CA LEU A 9 24.50 0.50 7.82
C LEU A 9 24.43 -0.63 8.85
N SER A 10 24.73 -1.86 8.46
CA SER A 10 24.81 -3.00 9.37
C SER A 10 25.82 -2.75 10.50
N GLY A 11 27.00 -2.20 10.20
CA GLY A 11 27.99 -1.84 11.22
C GLY A 11 27.54 -0.75 12.22
N VAL A 12 26.66 0.17 11.79
CA VAL A 12 26.01 1.15 12.69
C VAL A 12 24.95 0.47 13.56
N PHE A 13 24.10 -0.36 12.94
CA PHE A 13 22.97 -0.98 13.63
C PHE A 13 23.35 -2.13 14.56
N ASP A 14 24.44 -2.85 14.28
CA ASP A 14 24.99 -3.87 15.17
C ASP A 14 25.47 -3.28 16.50
N ARG A 15 25.99 -2.04 16.48
CA ARG A 15 26.38 -1.33 17.70
C ARG A 15 25.17 -0.88 18.50
N LEU A 16 24.17 -0.30 17.82
CA LEU A 16 22.91 0.13 18.43
C LEU A 16 22.10 -1.01 19.06
N THR A 17 22.02 -2.16 18.38
CA THR A 17 21.20 -3.31 18.82
C THR A 17 21.81 -4.05 20.01
N LYS A 18 23.13 -3.99 20.20
CA LYS A 18 23.84 -4.56 21.37
C LYS A 18 23.66 -3.73 22.64
N GLN A 19 23.21 -2.48 22.54
CA GLN A 19 22.95 -1.63 23.70
C GLN A 19 21.56 -1.91 24.28
N GLY A 20 21.49 -2.20 25.58
CA GLY A 20 20.23 -2.53 26.27
C GLY A 20 19.31 -1.31 26.50
N ALA A 21 19.88 -0.11 26.56
CA ALA A 21 19.17 1.16 26.62
C ALA A 21 19.91 2.16 25.73
N LEU A 22 19.16 3.06 25.08
CA LEU A 22 19.70 4.12 24.24
C LEU A 22 19.35 5.48 24.83
N SER A 23 20.35 6.35 24.92
CA SER A 23 20.13 7.78 25.16
C SER A 23 19.81 8.51 23.84
N GLU A 24 19.29 9.74 23.93
CA GLU A 24 19.09 10.58 22.74
C GLU A 24 20.42 10.85 22.00
N ASP A 25 21.52 10.97 22.73
CA ASP A 25 22.85 11.19 22.15
C ASP A 25 23.38 9.96 21.39
N ASP A 26 23.06 8.74 21.85
CA ASP A 26 23.41 7.50 21.15
C ASP A 26 22.67 7.44 19.79
N VAL A 27 21.38 7.75 19.79
CA VAL A 27 20.56 7.80 18.57
C VAL A 27 21.11 8.85 17.61
N LYS A 28 21.40 10.06 18.09
CA LYS A 28 21.94 11.15 17.27
C LYS A 28 23.30 10.81 16.66
N THR A 29 24.16 10.13 17.42
CA THR A 29 25.47 9.68 16.95
C THR A 29 25.31 8.65 15.83
N ALA A 30 24.46 7.64 16.03
CA ALA A 30 24.20 6.64 15.01
C ALA A 30 23.57 7.25 13.74
N LEU A 31 22.63 8.18 13.88
CA LEU A 31 22.02 8.87 12.73
C LEU A 31 23.02 9.73 11.96
N ARG A 32 24.05 10.27 12.62
CA ARG A 32 25.16 10.96 11.93
C ARG A 32 25.97 10.00 11.08
N GLU A 33 26.24 8.79 11.57
CA GLU A 33 26.93 7.74 10.81
C GLU A 33 26.08 7.23 9.65
N VAL A 34 24.77 7.03 9.87
CA VAL A 34 23.81 6.72 8.79
C VAL A 34 23.86 7.80 7.71
N ARG A 35 23.89 9.08 8.09
CA ARG A 35 24.01 10.19 7.13
C ARG A 35 25.28 10.08 6.28
N VAL A 36 26.41 9.76 6.90
CA VAL A 36 27.69 9.58 6.20
C VAL A 36 27.60 8.41 5.23
N ALA A 37 27.07 7.26 5.67
CA ALA A 37 26.87 6.10 4.81
C ALA A 37 25.97 6.39 3.59
N LEU A 38 24.89 7.18 3.78
CA LEU A 38 24.03 7.62 2.68
C LEU A 38 24.79 8.51 1.68
N LEU A 39 25.59 9.47 2.16
CA LEU A 39 26.37 10.35 1.29
C LEU A 39 27.47 9.59 0.54
N GLU A 40 28.16 8.64 1.19
CA GLU A 40 29.14 7.76 0.54
C GLU A 40 28.49 6.88 -0.53
N ALA A 41 27.22 6.53 -0.34
CA ALA A 41 26.39 5.84 -1.31
C ALA A 41 25.73 6.80 -2.33
N ASP A 42 26.30 7.97 -2.57
CA ASP A 42 25.84 8.98 -3.55
C ASP A 42 24.37 9.42 -3.39
N VAL A 43 23.82 9.33 -2.17
CA VAL A 43 22.57 10.02 -1.86
C VAL A 43 22.85 11.53 -1.87
N SER A 44 21.99 12.30 -2.53
CA SER A 44 22.11 13.75 -2.54
C SER A 44 22.02 14.32 -1.12
N LEU A 45 22.81 15.37 -0.85
CA LEU A 45 22.87 16.00 0.47
C LEU A 45 21.49 16.45 1.01
N PRO A 46 20.61 17.08 0.19
CA PRO A 46 19.27 17.44 0.66
C PRO A 46 18.46 16.22 1.11
N VAL A 47 18.48 15.14 0.32
CA VAL A 47 17.73 13.91 0.60
C VAL A 47 18.27 13.21 1.84
N ALA A 48 19.59 13.07 1.97
CA ALA A 48 20.19 12.46 3.17
C ALA A 48 19.87 13.26 4.44
N ARG A 49 19.88 14.60 4.37
CA ARG A 49 19.54 15.47 5.50
C ARG A 49 18.08 15.31 5.90
N ASP A 50 17.17 15.35 4.93
CA ASP A 50 15.73 15.31 5.18
C ASP A 50 15.29 13.90 5.65
N PHE A 51 15.91 12.85 5.12
CA PHE A 51 15.77 11.47 5.59
C PHE A 51 16.16 11.33 7.07
N VAL A 52 17.36 11.77 7.44
CA VAL A 52 17.86 11.66 8.81
C VAL A 52 17.00 12.46 9.79
N LYS A 53 16.54 13.65 9.38
CA LYS A 53 15.62 14.45 10.19
C LYS A 53 14.32 13.71 10.47
N ARG A 54 13.70 13.11 9.43
CA ARG A 54 12.47 12.32 9.56
C ARG A 54 12.64 11.14 10.53
N VAL A 55 13.75 10.41 10.40
CA VAL A 55 14.06 9.29 11.30
C VAL A 55 14.28 9.77 12.73
N GLN A 56 14.97 10.90 12.93
CA GLN A 56 15.21 11.46 14.27
C GLN A 56 13.91 11.86 14.97
N ASP A 57 13.00 12.53 14.25
CA ASP A 57 11.70 12.95 14.78
C ASP A 57 10.83 11.72 15.18
N GLN A 58 10.91 10.64 14.41
CA GLN A 58 10.19 9.39 14.71
C GLN A 58 10.82 8.60 15.87
N ALA A 59 12.16 8.54 15.94
CA ALA A 59 12.89 7.79 16.96
C ALA A 59 12.77 8.41 18.37
N THR A 60 12.63 9.73 18.46
CA THR A 60 12.44 10.44 19.73
C THR A 60 11.00 10.44 20.23
N GLY A 61 10.02 10.23 19.34
CA GLY A 61 8.58 10.28 19.65
C GLY A 61 7.91 8.95 19.99
N GLN A 62 8.54 7.80 19.74
CA GLN A 62 7.91 6.48 19.95
C GLN A 62 8.29 5.87 21.31
N ALA A 63 7.28 5.48 22.09
CA ALA A 63 7.49 4.76 23.34
C ALA A 63 8.03 3.36 23.08
N VAL A 64 9.22 3.04 23.61
CA VAL A 64 9.83 1.72 23.52
C VAL A 64 8.93 0.69 24.20
N THR A 65 8.49 -0.31 23.45
CA THR A 65 7.73 -1.44 23.99
C THR A 65 8.65 -2.41 24.74
N LYS A 66 8.18 -3.00 25.85
CA LYS A 66 8.99 -3.89 26.72
C LYS A 66 9.58 -5.14 26.03
N SER A 67 9.09 -5.52 24.86
CA SER A 67 9.48 -6.74 24.15
C SER A 67 10.53 -6.55 23.06
N ILE A 68 10.93 -5.30 22.78
CA ILE A 68 11.84 -4.93 21.68
C ILE A 68 12.91 -4.01 22.26
N THR A 69 14.18 -4.22 21.89
CA THR A 69 15.24 -3.31 22.34
C THR A 69 15.13 -1.96 21.61
N PRO A 70 15.49 -0.83 22.26
CA PRO A 70 15.47 0.47 21.59
C PRO A 70 16.22 0.48 20.24
N GLY A 71 17.36 -0.23 20.15
CA GLY A 71 18.13 -0.35 18.90
C GLY A 71 17.36 -1.03 17.77
N GLN A 72 16.62 -2.11 18.07
CA GLN A 72 15.76 -2.77 17.07
C GLN A 72 14.62 -1.85 16.60
N GLN A 73 14.08 -1.02 17.49
CA GLN A 73 13.07 -0.03 17.11
C GLN A 73 13.64 1.02 16.16
N VAL A 74 14.87 1.50 16.40
CA VAL A 74 15.54 2.45 15.49
C VAL A 74 15.77 1.83 14.12
N VAL A 75 16.20 0.55 14.05
CA VAL A 75 16.34 -0.18 12.78
C VAL A 75 15.02 -0.22 12.01
N LYS A 76 13.91 -0.53 12.69
CA LYS A 76 12.58 -0.51 12.07
C LYS A 76 12.23 0.90 11.54
N ILE A 77 12.46 1.95 12.33
CA ILE A 77 12.14 3.32 11.90
C ILE A 77 12.94 3.70 10.64
N VAL A 78 14.23 3.34 10.58
CA VAL A 78 15.05 3.56 9.38
C VAL A 78 14.52 2.76 8.19
N HIS A 79 14.18 1.50 8.41
CA HIS A 79 13.61 0.62 7.38
C HIS A 79 12.31 1.22 6.79
N ASP A 80 11.38 1.60 7.67
CA ASP A 80 10.09 2.16 7.27
C ASP A 80 10.30 3.51 6.55
N ALA A 81 11.24 4.34 7.00
CA ALA A 81 11.61 5.58 6.32
C ALA A 81 12.25 5.33 4.94
N LEU A 82 13.04 4.26 4.77
CA LEU A 82 13.59 3.87 3.47
C LEU A 82 12.48 3.43 2.51
N ILE A 83 11.56 2.59 2.99
CA ILE A 83 10.38 2.18 2.20
C ILE A 83 9.58 3.40 1.80
N ASP A 84 9.27 4.30 2.73
CA ASP A 84 8.48 5.50 2.48
C ASP A 84 9.16 6.41 1.45
N THR A 85 10.48 6.59 1.56
CA THR A 85 11.27 7.39 0.60
C THR A 85 11.30 6.75 -0.80
N LEU A 86 11.49 5.43 -0.89
CA LEU A 86 11.55 4.70 -2.16
C LEU A 86 10.17 4.50 -2.80
N THR A 87 9.13 4.39 -1.98
CA THR A 87 7.75 4.27 -2.43
C THR A 87 7.23 5.62 -2.88
N GLY A 88 7.52 6.70 -2.17
CA GLY A 88 7.02 8.05 -2.43
C GLY A 88 5.49 8.15 -2.32
N GLU A 89 4.92 9.24 -2.82
CA GLU A 89 3.46 9.43 -2.77
C GLU A 89 2.75 8.62 -3.86
N GLY A 90 1.68 7.90 -3.47
CA GLY A 90 0.77 7.16 -4.35
C GLY A 90 1.23 5.76 -4.74
N ASP A 91 0.28 4.92 -5.17
CA ASP A 91 0.59 3.64 -5.83
C ASP A 91 1.04 3.94 -7.27
N PRO A 92 2.28 3.59 -7.68
CA PRO A 92 2.70 3.76 -9.06
C PRO A 92 1.86 2.97 -10.05
N GLY A 93 1.17 1.91 -9.62
CA GLY A 93 0.37 1.05 -10.46
C GLY A 93 1.18 0.32 -11.54
N LYS A 94 0.50 -0.26 -12.52
CA LYS A 94 1.14 -0.85 -13.71
C LYS A 94 1.52 0.23 -14.73
N LEU A 95 2.34 -0.13 -15.72
CA LEU A 95 2.53 0.72 -16.90
C LEU A 95 1.16 1.03 -17.53
N LYS A 96 0.94 2.30 -17.87
CA LYS A 96 -0.27 2.75 -18.55
C LYS A 96 -0.21 2.33 -20.02
N ILE A 97 -0.56 1.07 -20.29
CA ILE A 97 -0.64 0.47 -21.62
C ILE A 97 -2.04 -0.12 -21.89
N ASP A 98 -3.04 0.56 -21.33
CA ASP A 98 -4.45 0.19 -21.34
C ASP A 98 -5.13 0.43 -22.70
N THR A 99 -4.67 1.42 -23.46
CA THR A 99 -5.25 1.78 -24.77
C THR A 99 -4.25 1.51 -25.91
N PRO A 100 -4.47 0.49 -26.76
CA PRO A 100 -3.59 0.18 -27.88
C PRO A 100 -3.87 1.08 -29.11
N PRO A 101 -2.84 1.47 -29.89
CA PRO A 101 -1.42 1.27 -29.61
C PRO A 101 -0.92 2.29 -28.57
N ALA A 102 -0.38 1.83 -27.44
CA ALA A 102 0.14 2.67 -26.37
C ALA A 102 1.57 3.15 -26.69
N PRO A 103 1.83 4.46 -26.81
CA PRO A 103 3.19 4.97 -27.00
C PRO A 103 3.96 4.99 -25.69
N ILE A 104 5.18 4.45 -25.70
CA ILE A 104 6.16 4.61 -24.63
C ILE A 104 7.36 5.38 -25.17
N LEU A 105 7.64 6.54 -24.59
CA LEU A 105 8.79 7.37 -24.94
C LEU A 105 9.95 7.12 -23.97
N MET A 106 11.12 6.75 -24.49
CA MET A 106 12.32 6.48 -23.69
C MET A 106 13.25 7.68 -23.76
N VAL A 107 13.58 8.29 -22.63
CA VAL A 107 14.44 9.49 -22.52
C VAL A 107 15.57 9.30 -21.51
N GLY A 108 16.59 10.15 -21.55
CA GLY A 108 17.73 10.10 -20.63
C GLY A 108 19.09 10.32 -21.29
N LEU A 109 20.14 10.41 -20.47
CA LEU A 109 21.49 10.74 -20.94
C LEU A 109 22.14 9.68 -21.82
N GLN A 110 23.20 10.08 -22.52
CA GLN A 110 24.05 9.18 -23.28
C GLN A 110 24.69 8.16 -22.34
N GLY A 111 24.74 6.89 -22.78
CA GLY A 111 25.32 5.82 -21.96
C GLY A 111 24.46 5.36 -20.78
N SER A 112 23.25 5.92 -20.57
CA SER A 112 22.36 5.46 -19.50
C SER A 112 21.69 4.09 -19.76
N GLY A 113 21.86 3.54 -20.96
CA GLY A 113 21.28 2.25 -21.33
C GLY A 113 19.88 2.31 -21.92
N LYS A 114 19.47 3.43 -22.53
CA LYS A 114 18.14 3.57 -23.18
C LYS A 114 17.84 2.47 -24.19
N THR A 115 18.63 2.34 -25.25
CA THR A 115 18.41 1.36 -26.34
C THR A 115 18.31 -0.08 -25.81
N THR A 116 19.17 -0.46 -24.86
CA THR A 116 19.13 -1.81 -24.26
C THR A 116 17.92 -1.98 -23.33
N THR A 117 17.56 -0.95 -22.57
CA THR A 117 16.35 -0.96 -21.72
C THR A 117 15.09 -1.05 -22.57
N THR A 118 15.02 -0.35 -23.71
CA THR A 118 13.94 -0.45 -24.69
C THR A 118 13.76 -1.89 -25.15
N ALA A 119 14.84 -2.56 -25.56
CA ALA A 119 14.79 -3.96 -25.99
C ALA A 119 14.36 -4.92 -24.86
N LYS A 120 14.90 -4.75 -23.65
CA LYS A 120 14.53 -5.57 -22.47
C LYS A 120 13.06 -5.42 -22.11
N LEU A 121 12.57 -4.18 -22.08
CA LEU A 121 11.18 -3.90 -21.76
C LEU A 121 10.24 -4.43 -22.85
N ALA A 122 10.59 -4.27 -24.13
CA ALA A 122 9.84 -4.84 -25.24
C ALA A 122 9.74 -6.37 -25.15
N LYS A 123 10.87 -7.05 -24.88
CA LYS A 123 10.90 -8.50 -24.64
C LYS A 123 9.99 -8.89 -23.49
N ARG A 124 10.06 -8.18 -22.36
CA ARG A 124 9.23 -8.44 -21.18
C ARG A 124 7.75 -8.28 -21.46
N LEU A 125 7.35 -7.21 -22.16
CA LEU A 125 5.96 -6.95 -22.55
C LEU A 125 5.43 -8.06 -23.48
N MET A 126 6.26 -8.54 -24.41
CA MET A 126 5.92 -9.65 -25.29
C MET A 126 5.77 -10.97 -24.53
N GLU A 127 6.78 -11.36 -23.75
CA GLU A 127 6.84 -12.69 -23.12
C GLU A 127 5.93 -12.82 -21.88
N ARG A 128 5.86 -11.79 -21.04
CA ARG A 128 5.13 -11.86 -19.76
C ARG A 128 3.73 -11.28 -19.83
N GLU A 129 3.52 -10.27 -20.68
CA GLU A 129 2.24 -9.55 -20.78
C GLU A 129 1.49 -9.86 -22.08
N GLY A 130 2.08 -10.67 -22.98
CA GLY A 130 1.45 -11.12 -24.22
C GLY A 130 1.19 -10.00 -25.22
N LYS A 131 1.93 -8.88 -25.14
CA LYS A 131 1.72 -7.69 -25.97
C LYS A 131 2.49 -7.78 -27.28
N ARG A 132 1.87 -7.34 -28.39
CA ARG A 132 2.59 -7.09 -29.64
C ARG A 132 3.26 -5.72 -29.57
N VAL A 133 4.59 -5.70 -29.65
CA VAL A 133 5.41 -4.50 -29.49
C VAL A 133 6.08 -4.12 -30.80
N LEU A 134 6.10 -2.82 -31.13
CA LEU A 134 6.91 -2.24 -32.20
C LEU A 134 7.97 -1.33 -31.58
N MET A 135 9.24 -1.46 -31.96
CA MET A 135 10.30 -0.55 -31.53
C MET A 135 10.76 0.37 -32.65
N ALA A 136 11.01 1.64 -32.36
CA ALA A 136 11.59 2.60 -33.30
C ALA A 136 12.72 3.40 -32.64
N SER A 137 13.86 3.48 -33.32
CA SER A 137 14.97 4.32 -32.89
C SER A 137 14.81 5.71 -33.49
N LEU A 138 14.91 6.73 -32.65
CA LEU A 138 14.87 8.13 -33.02
C LEU A 138 16.27 8.77 -32.93
N ASP A 139 17.32 7.98 -32.70
CA ASP A 139 18.70 8.45 -32.68
C ASP A 139 19.28 8.46 -34.09
N THR A 140 19.00 9.53 -34.83
CA THR A 140 19.47 9.74 -36.21
C THR A 140 20.93 10.20 -36.29
N ASN A 141 21.51 10.61 -35.16
CA ASN A 141 22.82 11.28 -35.13
C ASN A 141 23.95 10.33 -34.71
N ARG A 142 23.65 9.33 -33.85
CA ARG A 142 24.66 8.37 -33.42
C ARG A 142 24.88 7.29 -34.50
N PRO A 143 26.13 7.01 -34.91
CA PRO A 143 26.43 5.95 -35.86
C PRO A 143 25.85 4.60 -35.42
N ALA A 144 25.21 3.89 -36.37
CA ALA A 144 24.65 2.56 -36.19
C ALA A 144 23.58 2.43 -35.08
N ALA A 145 23.01 3.54 -34.57
CA ALA A 145 22.05 3.46 -33.46
C ALA A 145 20.72 2.82 -33.86
N MET A 146 20.23 3.14 -35.07
CA MET A 146 19.03 2.54 -35.62
C MET A 146 19.24 1.05 -35.93
N GLU A 147 20.39 0.71 -36.51
CA GLU A 147 20.80 -0.65 -36.79
C GLU A 147 20.98 -1.47 -35.50
N GLN A 148 21.55 -0.88 -34.45
CA GLN A 148 21.68 -1.52 -33.14
C GLN A 148 20.32 -1.95 -32.60
N LEU A 149 19.31 -1.05 -32.62
CA LEU A 149 17.97 -1.40 -32.15
C LEU A 149 17.33 -2.47 -33.05
N ALA A 150 17.54 -2.42 -34.37
CA ALA A 150 17.07 -3.43 -35.31
C ALA A 150 17.65 -4.83 -35.02
N ILE A 151 18.96 -4.91 -34.75
CA ILE A 151 19.64 -6.16 -34.37
C ILE A 151 19.07 -6.70 -33.05
N LEU A 152 18.89 -5.83 -32.06
CA LEU A 152 18.30 -6.20 -30.78
C LEU A 152 16.87 -6.73 -30.94
N GLY A 153 16.03 -6.06 -31.75
CA GLY A 153 14.68 -6.51 -32.07
C GLY A 153 14.66 -7.91 -32.69
N LYS A 154 15.53 -8.15 -33.69
CA LYS A 154 15.68 -9.47 -34.30
C LYS A 154 16.11 -10.54 -33.28
N GLN A 155 17.03 -10.21 -32.38
CA GLN A 155 17.52 -11.14 -31.35
C GLN A 155 16.42 -11.57 -30.37
N ILE A 156 15.51 -10.65 -30.01
CA ILE A 156 14.43 -10.90 -29.05
C ILE A 156 13.10 -11.29 -29.71
N GLY A 157 13.02 -11.31 -31.05
CA GLY A 157 11.80 -11.59 -31.79
C GLY A 157 10.75 -10.48 -31.75
N VAL A 158 11.16 -9.22 -31.57
CA VAL A 158 10.27 -8.04 -31.56
C VAL A 158 10.47 -7.21 -32.82
N ASP A 159 9.37 -6.78 -33.41
CA ASP A 159 9.38 -5.98 -34.64
C ASP A 159 10.02 -4.61 -34.42
N THR A 160 10.81 -4.18 -35.40
CA THR A 160 11.42 -2.84 -35.44
C THR A 160 10.98 -2.09 -36.67
N LEU A 161 10.84 -0.77 -36.52
CA LEU A 161 10.45 0.09 -37.62
C LEU A 161 11.54 0.08 -38.71
N PRO A 162 11.20 -0.17 -39.99
CA PRO A 162 12.19 -0.17 -41.07
C PRO A 162 12.93 1.17 -41.17
N ILE A 163 14.24 1.13 -41.39
CA ILE A 163 15.08 2.33 -41.47
C ILE A 163 14.89 2.99 -42.84
N VAL A 164 14.54 4.27 -42.84
CA VAL A 164 14.47 5.12 -44.05
C VAL A 164 15.51 6.22 -43.90
N LYS A 165 16.45 6.29 -44.84
CA LYS A 165 17.56 7.26 -44.77
C LYS A 165 17.03 8.69 -44.92
N GLY A 166 17.51 9.59 -44.06
CA GLY A 166 17.21 11.02 -44.13
C GLY A 166 15.92 11.46 -43.43
N GLU A 167 15.19 10.55 -42.77
CA GLU A 167 14.07 10.94 -41.91
C GLU A 167 14.57 11.59 -40.62
N ASP A 168 13.89 12.65 -40.19
CA ASP A 168 14.09 13.25 -38.87
C ASP A 168 13.35 12.48 -37.76
N PRO A 169 13.71 12.67 -36.47
CA PRO A 169 13.07 11.97 -35.36
C PRO A 169 11.55 12.14 -35.25
N VAL A 170 11.00 13.28 -35.67
CA VAL A 170 9.55 13.54 -35.64
C VAL A 170 8.85 12.76 -36.75
N GLN A 171 9.44 12.70 -37.94
CA GLN A 171 8.96 11.88 -39.06
C GLN A 171 8.94 10.40 -38.68
N ILE A 172 10.02 9.90 -38.07
CA ILE A 172 10.11 8.51 -37.60
C ILE A 172 9.02 8.23 -36.55
N ALA A 173 8.81 9.14 -35.59
CA ALA A 173 7.76 8.98 -34.58
C ALA A 173 6.34 8.94 -35.18
N LYS A 174 6.04 9.77 -36.18
CA LYS A 174 4.76 9.71 -36.92
C LYS A 174 4.59 8.38 -37.63
N ARG A 175 5.65 7.91 -38.31
CA ARG A 175 5.64 6.65 -39.04
C ARG A 175 5.48 5.46 -38.10
N ALA A 176 6.15 5.46 -36.95
CA ALA A 176 5.99 4.47 -35.89
C ALA A 176 4.53 4.39 -35.44
N LYS A 177 3.88 5.53 -35.18
CA LYS A 177 2.46 5.59 -34.81
C LYS A 177 1.54 5.01 -35.89
N THR A 178 1.76 5.39 -37.16
CA THR A 178 0.97 4.87 -38.29
C THR A 178 1.15 3.36 -38.43
N GLN A 179 2.38 2.86 -38.40
CA GLN A 179 2.66 1.42 -38.51
C GLN A 179 2.13 0.64 -37.30
N ALA A 180 2.25 1.18 -36.09
CA ALA A 180 1.70 0.57 -34.88
C ALA A 180 0.17 0.40 -34.98
N SER A 181 -0.51 1.43 -35.47
CA SER A 181 -1.96 1.45 -35.64
C SER A 181 -2.43 0.48 -36.73
N LEU A 182 -1.79 0.50 -37.91
CA LEU A 182 -2.16 -0.35 -39.05
C LEU A 182 -1.74 -1.82 -38.85
N GLY A 183 -0.63 -2.06 -38.15
CA GLY A 183 -0.09 -3.39 -37.90
C GLY A 183 -0.71 -4.13 -36.72
N GLY A 184 -1.67 -3.50 -36.01
CA GLY A 184 -2.33 -4.08 -34.85
C GLY A 184 -1.37 -4.35 -33.69
N TYR A 185 -0.49 -3.40 -33.40
CA TYR A 185 0.41 -3.46 -32.24
C TYR A 185 -0.29 -2.93 -30.99
N ASP A 186 0.00 -3.53 -29.84
CA ASP A 186 -0.52 -3.07 -28.56
C ASP A 186 0.28 -1.89 -28.01
N VAL A 187 1.60 -1.91 -28.24
CA VAL A 187 2.55 -0.94 -27.70
C VAL A 187 3.56 -0.58 -28.79
N TYR A 188 3.93 0.70 -28.87
CA TYR A 188 5.11 1.11 -29.65
C TYR A 188 6.06 1.93 -28.80
N MET A 189 7.34 1.62 -28.90
CA MET A 189 8.40 2.19 -28.09
C MET A 189 9.29 3.09 -28.94
N LEU A 190 9.55 4.30 -28.45
CA LEU A 190 10.36 5.31 -29.11
C LEU A 190 11.66 5.51 -28.33
N ASP A 191 12.78 5.04 -28.88
CA ASP A 191 14.12 5.18 -28.28
C ASP A 191 14.78 6.48 -28.75
N THR A 192 14.80 7.50 -27.88
CA THR A 192 15.41 8.80 -28.21
C THR A 192 16.94 8.78 -28.14
N ALA A 193 17.56 9.74 -28.81
CA ALA A 193 19.00 9.94 -28.71
C ALA A 193 19.43 10.31 -27.28
N GLY A 194 20.60 9.85 -26.85
CA GLY A 194 21.21 10.28 -25.57
C GLY A 194 22.18 11.43 -25.73
N ARG A 195 22.40 12.23 -24.67
CA ARG A 195 23.41 13.30 -24.66
C ARG A 195 24.26 13.33 -23.38
N LEU A 196 25.46 13.90 -23.48
CA LEU A 196 26.40 14.07 -22.36
C LEU A 196 25.98 15.22 -21.43
N HIS A 197 25.46 16.30 -22.00
CA HIS A 197 24.92 17.45 -21.29
C HIS A 197 23.56 17.84 -21.84
N ILE A 198 22.85 18.65 -21.07
CA ILE A 198 21.52 19.11 -21.43
C ILE A 198 21.66 20.22 -22.48
N ASP A 199 21.30 19.86 -23.71
CA ASP A 199 21.31 20.75 -24.87
C ASP A 199 19.86 21.17 -25.18
N GLN A 200 19.62 22.48 -25.24
CA GLN A 200 18.30 23.05 -25.47
C GLN A 200 17.70 22.61 -26.81
N GLU A 201 18.52 22.43 -27.84
CA GLU A 201 18.06 22.04 -29.17
C GLU A 201 17.47 20.62 -29.17
N LEU A 202 18.09 19.73 -28.39
CA LEU A 202 17.67 18.33 -28.29
C LEU A 202 16.52 18.10 -27.32
N ILE A 203 16.42 18.90 -26.26
CA ILE A 203 15.18 18.94 -25.46
C ILE A 203 14.02 19.42 -26.33
N ALA A 204 14.23 20.44 -27.17
CA ALA A 204 13.19 20.90 -28.08
C ALA A 204 12.79 19.80 -29.08
N GLN A 205 13.75 19.04 -29.61
CA GLN A 205 13.46 17.89 -30.47
C GLN A 205 12.70 16.78 -29.74
N ALA A 206 13.11 16.42 -28.52
CA ALA A 206 12.42 15.40 -27.73
C ALA A 206 11.01 15.85 -27.31
N ALA A 207 10.82 17.13 -27.03
CA ALA A 207 9.50 17.74 -26.80
C ALA A 207 8.64 17.68 -28.08
N ALA A 208 9.20 17.99 -29.25
CA ALA A 208 8.48 17.87 -30.52
C ALA A 208 8.05 16.43 -30.82
N VAL A 209 8.93 15.45 -30.53
CA VAL A 209 8.60 14.02 -30.61
C VAL A 209 7.47 13.67 -29.65
N ARG A 210 7.54 14.12 -28.39
CA ARG A 210 6.48 13.92 -27.39
C ARG A 210 5.15 14.48 -27.87
N ASP A 211 5.11 15.71 -28.36
CA ASP A 211 3.86 16.39 -28.75
C ASP A 211 3.17 15.68 -29.91
N VAL A 212 3.95 15.06 -30.80
CA VAL A 212 3.43 14.27 -31.91
C VAL A 212 3.01 12.87 -31.49
N ALA A 213 3.82 12.21 -30.65
CA ALA A 213 3.56 10.85 -30.20
C ALA A 213 2.45 10.78 -29.14
N ASN A 214 2.26 11.84 -28.34
CA ASN A 214 1.41 11.90 -27.15
C ASN A 214 1.58 10.67 -26.25
N PRO A 215 2.80 10.43 -25.71
CA PRO A 215 3.12 9.21 -25.02
C PRO A 215 2.28 9.01 -23.76
N ARG A 216 1.84 7.77 -23.57
CA ARG A 216 1.09 7.37 -22.38
C ARG A 216 2.02 7.16 -21.19
N GLU A 217 3.26 6.74 -21.47
CA GLU A 217 4.36 6.67 -20.52
C GLU A 217 5.62 7.31 -21.13
N THR A 218 6.27 8.18 -20.36
CA THR A 218 7.60 8.72 -20.65
C THR A 218 8.56 8.19 -19.58
N LEU A 219 9.42 7.24 -19.96
CA LEU A 219 10.34 6.57 -19.06
C LEU A 219 11.73 7.21 -19.14
N LEU A 220 12.18 7.79 -18.04
CA LEU A 220 13.52 8.31 -17.89
C LEU A 220 14.47 7.17 -17.49
N VAL A 221 15.43 6.86 -18.36
CA VAL A 221 16.45 5.84 -18.11
C VAL A 221 17.70 6.50 -17.56
N VAL A 222 18.06 6.12 -16.34
CA VAL A 222 19.20 6.66 -15.59
C VAL A 222 20.13 5.53 -15.20
N ASP A 223 21.42 5.81 -15.26
CA ASP A 223 22.45 4.90 -14.78
C ASP A 223 22.58 4.99 -13.25
N GLY A 224 22.51 3.84 -12.57
CA GLY A 224 22.62 3.74 -11.12
C GLY A 224 23.99 4.15 -10.56
N LEU A 225 25.03 4.23 -11.40
CA LEU A 225 26.34 4.78 -11.03
C LEU A 225 26.38 6.31 -11.11
N THR A 226 25.41 6.93 -11.78
CA THR A 226 25.32 8.39 -11.88
C THR A 226 24.66 8.90 -10.59
N GLY A 227 25.46 9.48 -9.70
CA GLY A 227 25.04 9.98 -8.40
C GLY A 227 24.24 11.28 -8.47
N GLN A 228 24.78 12.38 -7.91
CA GLN A 228 24.05 13.65 -7.80
C GLN A 228 23.70 14.28 -9.14
N ASP A 229 24.50 14.07 -10.19
CA ASP A 229 24.21 14.63 -11.52
C ASP A 229 22.93 14.06 -12.14
N ALA A 230 22.57 12.82 -11.79
CA ALA A 230 21.32 12.21 -12.25
C ALA A 230 20.09 12.99 -11.76
N VAL A 231 20.18 13.63 -10.61
CA VAL A 231 19.08 14.40 -10.00
C VAL A 231 18.77 15.65 -10.83
N ASN A 232 19.80 16.40 -11.23
CA ASN A 232 19.63 17.61 -12.03
C ASN A 232 19.02 17.26 -13.40
N VAL A 233 19.58 16.23 -14.03
CA VAL A 233 19.09 15.68 -15.30
C VAL A 233 17.63 15.30 -15.19
N ALA A 234 17.27 14.56 -14.14
CA ALA A 234 15.91 14.08 -13.99
C ALA A 234 14.90 15.21 -13.80
N THR A 235 15.29 16.25 -13.08
CA THR A 235 14.48 17.45 -12.88
C THR A 235 14.21 18.14 -14.21
N GLU A 236 15.25 18.37 -15.02
CA GLU A 236 15.10 19.04 -16.31
C GLU A 236 14.29 18.22 -17.33
N PHE A 237 14.49 16.90 -17.38
CA PHE A 237 13.68 16.03 -18.22
C PHE A 237 12.22 16.00 -17.78
N ASP A 238 11.96 16.01 -16.47
CA ASP A 238 10.59 16.05 -15.97
C ASP A 238 9.91 17.38 -16.29
N ASP A 239 10.58 18.50 -16.05
CA ASP A 239 10.04 19.84 -16.30
C ASP A 239 9.75 20.09 -17.79
N LYS A 240 10.63 19.61 -18.68
CA LYS A 240 10.55 19.92 -20.11
C LYS A 240 9.74 18.89 -20.90
N ILE A 241 9.87 17.61 -20.57
CA ILE A 241 9.27 16.51 -21.34
C ILE A 241 8.06 15.93 -20.61
N GLY A 242 8.06 15.88 -19.27
CA GLY A 242 7.03 15.25 -18.47
C GLY A 242 7.30 13.76 -18.33
N VAL A 243 8.07 13.40 -17.31
CA VAL A 243 8.45 12.02 -16.99
C VAL A 243 7.34 11.39 -16.13
N THR A 244 6.96 10.17 -16.49
CA THR A 244 5.93 9.40 -15.77
C THR A 244 6.52 8.27 -14.92
N GLY A 245 7.76 7.86 -15.19
CA GLY A 245 8.48 6.86 -14.43
C GLY A 245 9.97 6.82 -14.74
N VAL A 246 10.73 6.19 -13.84
CA VAL A 246 12.19 6.07 -13.95
C VAL A 246 12.57 4.60 -14.12
N VAL A 247 13.59 4.33 -14.92
CA VAL A 247 14.26 3.03 -15.01
C VAL A 247 15.72 3.21 -14.61
N LEU A 248 16.17 2.45 -13.60
CA LEU A 248 17.55 2.46 -13.15
C LEU A 248 18.33 1.33 -13.81
N THR A 249 19.46 1.62 -14.44
CA THR A 249 20.31 0.60 -15.08
C THR A 249 21.60 0.38 -14.28
N ARG A 250 22.33 -0.69 -14.62
CA ARG A 250 23.64 -1.05 -14.02
C ARG A 250 23.62 -1.17 -12.50
N MET A 251 22.50 -1.62 -11.95
CA MET A 251 22.34 -1.81 -10.51
C MET A 251 23.00 -3.10 -10.00
N ASP A 252 23.48 -3.95 -10.89
CA ASP A 252 24.30 -5.12 -10.59
C ASP A 252 25.77 -4.79 -10.26
N GLY A 253 26.27 -3.65 -10.71
CA GLY A 253 27.61 -3.19 -10.35
C GLY A 253 27.73 -2.80 -8.87
N ASP A 254 28.88 -2.25 -8.50
CA ASP A 254 29.09 -1.55 -7.22
C ASP A 254 28.33 -0.20 -7.15
N GLY A 255 27.14 -0.19 -7.77
CA GLY A 255 26.23 0.91 -7.84
C GLY A 255 25.80 1.30 -6.44
N ARG A 256 26.27 2.46 -6.03
CA ARG A 256 25.86 3.18 -4.84
C ARG A 256 24.37 3.47 -4.94
N GLY A 257 23.55 2.54 -4.45
CA GLY A 257 22.10 2.57 -4.64
C GLY A 257 21.35 3.74 -3.99
N GLY A 258 22.06 4.73 -3.46
CA GLY A 258 21.54 6.05 -3.12
C GLY A 258 21.05 6.87 -4.31
N ALA A 259 21.45 6.51 -5.55
CA ALA A 259 20.83 7.08 -6.76
C ALA A 259 19.32 6.85 -6.77
N ALA A 260 18.83 5.67 -6.36
CA ALA A 260 17.40 5.37 -6.31
C ALA A 260 16.64 6.28 -5.32
N LEU A 261 17.19 6.45 -4.11
CA LEU A 261 16.64 7.33 -3.08
C LEU A 261 16.59 8.79 -3.57
N SER A 262 17.68 9.25 -4.17
CA SER A 262 17.78 10.63 -4.67
C SER A 262 16.81 10.90 -5.82
N MET A 263 16.72 9.97 -6.77
CA MET A 263 15.83 10.08 -7.92
C MET A 263 14.36 10.13 -7.49
N ARG A 264 13.93 9.22 -6.60
CA ARG A 264 12.55 9.20 -6.11
C ARG A 264 12.22 10.46 -5.33
N ALA A 265 13.10 10.87 -4.41
CA ALA A 265 12.86 12.01 -3.55
C ALA A 265 12.81 13.35 -4.30
N VAL A 266 13.58 13.50 -5.38
CA VAL A 266 13.62 14.77 -6.12
C VAL A 266 12.59 14.81 -7.25
N THR A 267 12.48 13.75 -8.05
CA THR A 267 11.53 13.77 -9.18
C THR A 267 10.08 13.55 -8.75
N GLY A 268 9.86 12.92 -7.59
CA GLY A 268 8.54 12.43 -7.19
C GLY A 268 7.97 11.37 -8.15
N LYS A 269 8.75 10.89 -9.14
CA LYS A 269 8.31 9.90 -10.14
C LYS A 269 8.71 8.49 -9.74
N PRO A 270 7.86 7.49 -10.02
CA PRO A 270 8.09 6.16 -9.51
C PRO A 270 9.18 5.47 -10.30
N ILE A 271 10.06 4.75 -9.60
CA ILE A 271 10.99 3.85 -10.25
C ILE A 271 10.17 2.61 -10.66
N ARG A 272 10.10 2.35 -11.97
CA ARG A 272 9.30 1.25 -12.54
C ARG A 272 10.10 -0.04 -12.63
N PHE A 273 11.34 0.07 -13.10
CA PHE A 273 12.18 -1.07 -13.38
C PHE A 273 13.63 -0.84 -12.99
N VAL A 274 14.33 -1.97 -12.82
CA VAL A 274 15.75 -2.04 -12.53
C VAL A 274 16.43 -2.98 -13.51
N GLY A 275 17.47 -2.50 -14.18
CA GLY A 275 18.39 -3.32 -14.96
C GLY A 275 19.49 -3.89 -14.07
N LEU A 276 19.57 -5.22 -13.99
CA LEU A 276 20.52 -5.98 -13.16
C LEU A 276 21.62 -6.67 -13.98
N GLY A 277 22.01 -6.07 -15.10
CA GLY A 277 23.09 -6.59 -15.95
C GLY A 277 22.84 -6.38 -17.42
N GLU A 278 23.68 -6.94 -18.28
CA GLU A 278 23.63 -6.68 -19.72
C GLU A 278 22.67 -7.60 -20.48
N LYS A 279 22.36 -8.78 -19.93
CA LYS A 279 21.50 -9.78 -20.58
C LYS A 279 20.08 -9.25 -20.81
N MET A 280 19.42 -9.74 -21.87
CA MET A 280 18.09 -9.26 -22.30
C MET A 280 16.96 -9.59 -21.31
N ASP A 281 17.17 -10.52 -20.40
CA ASP A 281 16.27 -10.91 -19.31
C ASP A 281 16.57 -10.20 -17.98
N ALA A 282 17.68 -9.45 -17.90
CA ALA A 282 18.11 -8.73 -16.70
C ALA A 282 17.37 -7.39 -16.54
N LEU A 283 16.03 -7.43 -16.47
CA LEU A 283 15.14 -6.31 -16.15
C LEU A 283 14.06 -6.76 -15.14
N GLU A 284 14.15 -6.25 -13.92
CA GLU A 284 13.22 -6.54 -12.83
C GLU A 284 12.29 -5.37 -12.53
N THR A 285 11.16 -5.66 -11.89
CA THR A 285 10.29 -4.62 -11.34
C THR A 285 10.95 -4.03 -10.10
N PHE A 286 10.86 -2.72 -9.92
CA PHE A 286 11.32 -2.08 -8.70
C PHE A 286 10.30 -2.31 -7.58
N GLU A 287 10.73 -2.96 -6.50
CA GLU A 287 9.90 -3.24 -5.33
C GLU A 287 10.51 -2.57 -4.08
N PRO A 288 9.98 -1.42 -3.62
CA PRO A 288 10.57 -0.63 -2.54
C PRO A 288 10.87 -1.44 -1.27
N GLU A 289 9.94 -2.29 -0.83
CA GLU A 289 10.06 -3.13 0.37
C GLU A 289 11.24 -4.10 0.26
N ARG A 290 11.33 -4.82 -0.86
CA ARG A 290 12.42 -5.78 -1.12
C ARG A 290 13.76 -5.06 -1.20
N ILE A 291 13.79 -3.86 -1.79
CA ILE A 291 15.00 -3.05 -1.93
C ILE A 291 15.45 -2.51 -0.56
N ALA A 292 14.55 -1.95 0.25
CA ALA A 292 14.86 -1.48 1.60
C ALA A 292 15.37 -2.61 2.51
N GLY A 293 14.72 -3.78 2.44
CA GLY A 293 15.17 -4.97 3.16
C GLY A 293 16.58 -5.43 2.75
N ARG A 294 16.90 -5.40 1.45
CA ARG A 294 18.25 -5.68 0.94
C ARG A 294 19.27 -4.63 1.38
N ILE A 295 18.90 -3.34 1.37
CA ILE A 295 19.77 -2.25 1.83
C ILE A 295 20.16 -2.45 3.29
N LEU A 296 19.23 -2.83 4.17
CA LEU A 296 19.54 -2.97 5.59
C LEU A 296 20.14 -4.32 5.97
N GLY A 297 19.88 -5.38 5.18
CA GLY A 297 20.34 -6.74 5.49
C GLY A 297 19.72 -7.33 6.77
N MET A 298 18.71 -6.67 7.35
CA MET A 298 18.16 -6.94 8.69
C MET A 298 16.66 -7.27 8.63
N GLY A 299 16.21 -7.98 7.58
CA GLY A 299 14.81 -8.39 7.42
C GLY A 299 14.27 -9.16 8.63
N ASP A 300 15.10 -9.99 9.25
CA ASP A 300 14.72 -10.77 10.44
C ASP A 300 14.44 -9.89 11.67
N ILE A 301 15.18 -8.79 11.83
CA ILE A 301 14.98 -7.84 12.94
C ILE A 301 13.68 -7.08 12.74
N VAL A 302 13.42 -6.59 11.52
CA VAL A 302 12.17 -5.91 11.18
C VAL A 302 10.97 -6.83 11.45
N ALA A 303 11.02 -8.08 10.96
CA ALA A 303 9.98 -9.07 11.18
C ALA A 303 9.75 -9.39 12.67
N LEU A 304 10.83 -9.40 13.48
CA LEU A 304 10.73 -9.59 14.93
C LEU A 304 10.01 -8.42 15.61
N VAL A 305 10.32 -7.18 15.21
CA VAL A 305 9.65 -5.98 15.73
C VAL A 305 8.18 -5.96 15.34
N GLU A 306 7.83 -6.29 14.09
CA GLU A 306 6.44 -6.39 13.62
C GLU A 306 5.65 -7.45 14.39
N LYS A 307 6.23 -8.64 14.57
CA LYS A 307 5.60 -9.72 15.34
C LYS A 307 5.39 -9.33 16.80
N ALA A 308 6.34 -8.63 17.40
CA ALA A 308 6.24 -8.14 18.77
C ALA A 308 5.15 -7.06 18.93
N GLN A 309 5.04 -6.12 17.98
CA GLN A 309 3.95 -5.15 17.95
C GLN A 309 2.59 -5.85 17.82
N ALA A 310 2.45 -6.79 16.89
CA ALA A 310 1.21 -7.56 16.71
C ALA A 310 0.81 -8.36 17.97
N THR A 311 1.79 -8.93 18.68
CA THR A 311 1.52 -9.66 19.94
C THR A 311 1.13 -8.75 21.09
N ILE A 312 1.71 -7.54 21.18
CA ILE A 312 1.28 -6.53 22.16
C ILE A 312 -0.15 -6.09 21.89
N GLU A 313 -0.47 -5.75 20.63
CA GLU A 313 -1.82 -5.36 20.24
C GLU A 313 -2.83 -6.47 20.56
N ALA A 314 -2.48 -7.73 20.28
CA ALA A 314 -3.29 -8.89 20.66
C ALA A 314 -3.45 -9.03 22.18
N ALA A 315 -2.39 -8.82 22.97
CA ALA A 315 -2.43 -8.89 24.42
C ALA A 315 -3.23 -7.75 25.06
N GLU A 316 -3.17 -6.54 24.50
CA GLU A 316 -4.00 -5.40 24.91
C GLU A 316 -5.47 -5.64 24.56
N ALA A 317 -5.76 -6.15 23.36
CA ALA A 317 -7.09 -6.56 22.95
C ALA A 317 -7.63 -7.66 23.89
N GLU A 318 -6.80 -8.64 24.27
CA GLU A 318 -7.20 -9.70 25.19
C GLU A 318 -7.45 -9.16 26.61
N LYS A 319 -6.60 -8.26 27.13
CA LYS A 319 -6.84 -7.58 28.42
C LYS A 319 -8.12 -6.76 28.40
N MET A 320 -8.38 -6.05 27.31
CA MET A 320 -9.62 -5.31 27.10
C MET A 320 -10.83 -6.26 27.12
N MET A 321 -10.78 -7.35 26.36
CA MET A 321 -11.83 -8.38 26.35
C MET A 321 -12.06 -9.00 27.72
N ARG A 322 -10.99 -9.34 28.47
CA ARG A 322 -11.08 -9.89 29.84
C ARG A 322 -11.72 -8.90 30.82
N ARG A 323 -11.41 -7.60 30.73
CA ARG A 323 -12.05 -6.55 31.55
C ARG A 323 -13.53 -6.38 31.20
N MET A 324 -13.86 -6.39 29.92
CA MET A 324 -15.25 -6.34 29.43
C MET A 324 -16.05 -7.56 29.89
N ALA A 325 -15.49 -8.76 29.79
CA ALA A 325 -16.12 -10.01 30.24
C ALA A 325 -16.38 -10.02 31.76
N LYS A 326 -15.50 -9.39 32.56
CA LYS A 326 -15.68 -9.19 34.01
C LYS A 326 -16.68 -8.08 34.36
N GLY A 327 -17.32 -7.45 33.36
CA GLY A 327 -18.31 -6.38 33.56
C GLY A 327 -17.68 -5.03 33.93
N GLN A 328 -16.37 -4.87 33.76
CA GLN A 328 -15.66 -3.61 33.98
C GLN A 328 -15.57 -2.82 32.67
N PHE A 329 -16.73 -2.45 32.13
CA PHE A 329 -16.84 -1.61 30.93
C PHE A 329 -16.92 -0.14 31.33
N SER A 330 -15.87 0.63 31.06
CA SER A 330 -15.74 2.05 31.37
C SER A 330 -16.06 2.94 30.16
N MET A 331 -16.19 4.25 30.37
CA MET A 331 -16.39 5.19 29.24
C MET A 331 -15.16 5.31 28.34
N ASN A 332 -13.96 5.00 28.86
CA ASN A 332 -12.77 4.93 28.01
C ASN A 332 -12.87 3.77 27.02
N ASP A 333 -13.46 2.64 27.44
CA ASP A 333 -13.66 1.48 26.57
C ASP A 333 -14.70 1.80 25.49
N LEU A 334 -15.78 2.48 25.84
CA LEU A 334 -16.76 2.97 24.85
C LEU A 334 -16.14 3.97 23.87
N LYS A 335 -15.32 4.91 24.35
CA LYS A 335 -14.61 5.88 23.50
C LYS A 335 -13.73 5.18 22.48
N MET A 336 -12.92 4.19 22.90
CA MET A 336 -12.05 3.44 21.99
C MET A 336 -12.85 2.73 20.90
N GLN A 337 -14.00 2.14 21.24
CA GLN A 337 -14.88 1.49 20.25
C GLN A 337 -15.47 2.48 19.25
N LEU A 338 -15.91 3.66 19.71
CA LEU A 338 -16.39 4.73 18.84
C LEU A 338 -15.29 5.30 17.93
N GLU A 339 -14.06 5.42 18.44
CA GLU A 339 -12.89 5.85 17.66
C GLU A 339 -12.48 4.82 16.61
N GLN A 340 -12.56 3.52 16.95
CA GLN A 340 -12.31 2.44 16.00
C GLN A 340 -13.38 2.38 14.90
N MET A 341 -14.65 2.61 15.25
CA MET A 341 -15.75 2.72 14.27
C MET A 341 -15.53 3.87 13.28
N LEU A 342 -15.09 5.04 13.73
CA LEU A 342 -14.70 6.15 12.85
C LEU A 342 -13.56 5.77 11.90
N LYS A 343 -12.55 5.02 12.37
CA LYS A 343 -11.44 4.56 11.52
C LYS A 343 -11.87 3.56 10.45
N MET A 344 -12.92 2.78 10.69
CA MET A 344 -13.46 1.79 9.76
C MET A 344 -14.49 2.37 8.76
N GLY A 345 -14.55 3.70 8.60
CA GLY A 345 -15.49 4.36 7.69
C GLY A 345 -16.87 4.63 8.32
N GLY A 346 -16.92 4.81 9.64
CA GLY A 346 -18.14 5.17 10.34
C GLY A 346 -19.18 4.04 10.38
N MET A 347 -20.45 4.42 10.51
CA MET A 347 -21.57 3.46 10.57
C MET A 347 -21.84 2.82 9.20
N GLU A 348 -21.50 3.53 8.13
CA GLU A 348 -21.62 3.11 6.73
C GLU A 348 -20.63 1.99 6.37
N GLY A 349 -19.35 2.16 6.75
CA GLY A 349 -18.31 1.15 6.56
C GLY A 349 -18.57 -0.17 7.30
N MET A 350 -19.32 -0.11 8.41
CA MET A 350 -19.71 -1.32 9.15
C MET A 350 -20.92 -2.04 8.53
N MET A 351 -21.87 -1.30 7.94
CA MET A 351 -23.03 -1.90 7.26
C MET A 351 -22.65 -2.53 5.92
N SER A 352 -21.67 -1.97 5.19
CA SER A 352 -21.18 -2.53 3.93
C SER A 352 -20.45 -3.87 4.09
N MET A 353 -19.94 -4.16 5.29
CA MET A 353 -19.27 -5.42 5.62
C MET A 353 -20.23 -6.53 6.09
N MET A 354 -21.53 -6.26 6.29
CA MET A 354 -22.49 -7.25 6.80
C MET A 354 -23.19 -8.00 5.64
N PRO A 355 -23.02 -9.34 5.51
CA PRO A 355 -23.62 -10.10 4.40
C PRO A 355 -25.15 -10.01 4.41
N GLY A 356 -25.75 -9.64 3.27
CA GLY A 356 -27.20 -9.63 3.08
C GLY A 356 -27.92 -8.30 3.36
N MET A 357 -27.23 -7.24 3.80
CA MET A 357 -27.84 -5.92 4.05
C MET A 357 -27.58 -4.85 2.97
N GLY A 358 -26.93 -5.19 1.85
CA GLY A 358 -26.61 -4.21 0.79
C GLY A 358 -27.81 -3.46 0.19
N LYS A 359 -29.02 -4.03 0.23
CA LYS A 359 -30.26 -3.33 -0.19
C LYS A 359 -30.84 -2.40 0.89
N MET A 360 -30.53 -2.65 2.17
CA MET A 360 -30.94 -1.81 3.31
C MET A 360 -29.93 -0.67 3.55
N ALA A 361 -28.65 -0.88 3.21
CA ALA A 361 -27.60 0.13 3.27
C ALA A 361 -27.94 1.38 2.45
N LYS A 362 -28.48 1.22 1.23
CA LYS A 362 -28.92 2.36 0.38
C LYS A 362 -30.09 3.16 0.97
N GLN A 363 -31.06 2.48 1.62
CA GLN A 363 -32.18 3.18 2.28
C GLN A 363 -31.77 3.89 3.59
N ILE A 364 -30.62 3.51 4.16
CA ILE A 364 -30.06 4.09 5.37
C ILE A 364 -29.08 5.24 5.02
N GLU A 365 -28.38 5.16 3.89
CA GLU A 365 -27.65 6.28 3.25
C GLU A 365 -28.58 7.48 3.07
N ASP A 366 -29.77 7.26 2.50
CA ASP A 366 -30.80 8.30 2.29
C ASP A 366 -31.35 8.91 3.60
N ALA A 367 -31.16 8.21 4.74
CA ALA A 367 -31.58 8.68 6.06
C ALA A 367 -30.54 9.57 6.77
N GLY A 368 -29.38 9.82 6.15
CA GLY A 368 -28.41 10.82 6.60
C GLY A 368 -27.78 10.52 7.96
N PHE A 369 -27.18 9.34 8.12
CA PHE A 369 -26.40 9.04 9.32
C PHE A 369 -25.09 9.84 9.33
N ASP A 370 -25.05 10.88 10.17
CA ASP A 370 -23.91 11.79 10.27
C ASP A 370 -22.85 11.25 11.24
N ASP A 371 -21.65 10.97 10.75
CA ASP A 371 -20.44 10.65 11.54
C ASP A 371 -20.15 11.70 12.64
N LYS A 372 -20.68 12.92 12.49
CA LYS A 372 -20.63 13.95 13.54
C LYS A 372 -21.30 13.49 14.84
N ILE A 373 -22.27 12.57 14.80
CA ILE A 373 -22.89 12.00 16.01
C ILE A 373 -21.85 11.25 16.83
N ILE A 374 -20.99 10.44 16.19
CA ILE A 374 -19.92 9.69 16.86
C ILE A 374 -18.89 10.68 17.44
N LYS A 375 -18.51 11.71 16.68
CA LYS A 375 -17.61 12.77 17.15
C LYS A 375 -18.17 13.53 18.37
N ARG A 376 -19.47 13.86 18.37
CA ARG A 376 -20.17 14.49 19.51
C ARG A 376 -20.18 13.59 20.76
N GLN A 377 -20.36 12.28 20.58
CA GLN A 377 -20.27 11.32 21.68
C GLN A 377 -18.85 11.23 22.24
N ILE A 378 -17.82 11.27 21.40
CA ILE A 378 -16.42 11.32 21.85
C ILE A 378 -16.16 12.60 22.65
N ALA A 379 -16.66 13.75 22.19
CA ALA A 379 -16.54 15.03 22.89
C ALA A 379 -17.20 15.01 24.30
N LEU A 380 -18.37 14.37 24.42
CA LEU A 380 -19.02 14.13 25.72
C LEU A 380 -18.14 13.31 26.67
N ILE A 381 -17.50 12.25 26.18
CA ILE A 381 -16.58 11.43 27.00
C ILE A 381 -15.32 12.23 27.36
N GLN A 382 -14.77 13.00 26.42
CA GLN A 382 -13.60 13.85 26.66
C GLN A 382 -13.87 14.92 27.73
N SER A 383 -15.10 15.41 27.84
CA SER A 383 -15.54 16.37 28.85
C SER A 383 -15.72 15.78 30.27
N MET A 384 -15.56 14.45 30.43
CA MET A 384 -15.57 13.78 31.72
C MET A 384 -14.17 13.73 32.36
N THR A 385 -14.13 13.75 33.69
CA THR A 385 -12.89 13.49 34.45
C THR A 385 -12.52 12.00 34.46
N LYS A 386 -11.26 11.67 34.78
CA LYS A 386 -10.78 10.26 34.88
C LYS A 386 -11.67 9.40 35.81
N LYS A 387 -12.12 9.96 36.94
CA LYS A 387 -13.01 9.27 37.90
C LYS A 387 -14.40 9.00 37.31
N GLU A 388 -14.97 9.97 36.59
CA GLU A 388 -16.28 9.84 35.96
C GLU A 388 -16.26 8.85 34.79
N ARG A 389 -15.16 8.80 34.01
CA ARG A 389 -15.01 7.81 32.93
C ARG A 389 -14.88 6.38 33.46
N ALA A 390 -14.14 6.20 34.55
CA ALA A 390 -13.98 4.90 35.19
C ALA A 390 -15.29 4.40 35.82
N ASN A 391 -16.08 5.30 36.40
CA ASN A 391 -17.35 4.96 37.04
C ASN A 391 -18.50 5.92 36.66
N PRO A 392 -19.24 5.61 35.57
CA PRO A 392 -20.36 6.44 35.10
C PRO A 392 -21.52 6.58 36.09
N LYS A 393 -21.58 5.72 37.12
CA LYS A 393 -22.60 5.83 38.19
C LYS A 393 -22.43 7.09 39.04
N LEU A 394 -21.27 7.74 39.00
CA LEU A 394 -21.00 8.98 39.71
C LEU A 394 -21.64 10.23 39.07
N LEU A 395 -22.22 10.09 37.87
CA LEU A 395 -22.76 11.21 37.10
C LEU A 395 -24.13 11.67 37.62
N GLN A 396 -24.08 12.49 38.67
CA GLN A 396 -25.24 13.22 39.20
C GLN A 396 -25.63 14.40 38.31
N ALA A 397 -26.82 14.97 38.52
CA ALA A 397 -27.39 16.03 37.68
C ALA A 397 -26.44 17.23 37.45
N SER A 398 -25.77 17.70 38.50
CA SER A 398 -24.78 18.80 38.40
C SER A 398 -23.61 18.45 37.47
N ARG A 399 -23.06 17.23 37.58
CA ARG A 399 -21.95 16.77 36.72
C ARG A 399 -22.39 16.61 35.28
N LYS A 400 -23.61 16.12 35.06
CA LYS A 400 -24.19 15.99 33.71
C LYS A 400 -24.32 17.34 33.01
N LYS A 401 -24.81 18.36 33.72
CA LYS A 401 -24.89 19.74 33.20
C LYS A 401 -23.51 20.29 32.81
N ARG A 402 -22.49 20.08 33.66
CA ARG A 402 -21.11 20.50 33.38
C ARG A 402 -20.53 19.82 32.14
N ILE A 403 -20.71 18.49 32.01
CA ILE A 403 -20.18 17.71 30.87
C ILE A 403 -20.86 18.11 29.57
N ALA A 404 -22.19 18.28 29.60
CA ALA A 404 -22.99 18.74 28.47
C ALA A 404 -22.52 20.13 27.99
N ALA A 405 -22.43 21.10 28.91
CA ALA A 405 -21.92 22.44 28.62
C ALA A 405 -20.48 22.42 28.07
N GLY A 406 -19.58 21.64 28.69
CA GLY A 406 -18.18 21.53 28.27
C GLY A 406 -17.95 20.86 26.92
N SER A 407 -18.93 20.07 26.44
CA SER A 407 -18.90 19.46 25.11
C SER A 407 -19.74 20.22 24.07
N GLY A 408 -20.41 21.30 24.48
CA GLY A 408 -21.37 22.02 23.62
C GLY A 408 -22.55 21.15 23.20
N GLN A 409 -23.00 20.23 24.06
CA GLN A 409 -24.09 19.29 23.81
C GLN A 409 -25.17 19.41 24.89
N ASP A 410 -26.33 18.82 24.65
CA ASP A 410 -27.41 18.78 25.63
C ASP A 410 -27.27 17.63 26.64
N VAL A 411 -27.86 17.82 27.82
CA VAL A 411 -27.94 16.78 28.85
C VAL A 411 -28.70 15.55 28.34
N SER A 412 -29.63 15.74 27.40
CA SER A 412 -30.39 14.67 26.75
C SER A 412 -29.46 13.74 25.95
N ASP A 413 -28.48 14.29 25.24
CA ASP A 413 -27.50 13.51 24.46
C ASP A 413 -26.53 12.75 25.36
N LEU A 414 -26.11 13.36 26.47
CA LEU A 414 -25.34 12.66 27.50
C LEU A 414 -26.13 11.46 28.09
N ASN A 415 -27.45 11.60 28.28
CA ASN A 415 -28.27 10.49 28.76
C ASN A 415 -28.39 9.36 27.71
N LYS A 416 -28.46 9.69 26.42
CA LYS A 416 -28.42 8.69 25.33
C LYS A 416 -27.10 7.92 25.35
N LEU A 417 -25.97 8.61 25.49
CA LEU A 417 -24.64 8.00 25.62
C LEU A 417 -24.55 7.06 26.84
N LEU A 418 -25.06 7.49 28.00
CA LEU A 418 -25.09 6.67 29.21
C LEU A 418 -25.96 5.42 29.06
N LYS A 419 -27.08 5.52 28.32
CA LYS A 419 -27.94 4.38 28.00
C LYS A 419 -27.21 3.39 27.10
N MET A 420 -26.54 3.88 26.06
CA MET A 420 -25.71 3.06 25.15
C MET A 420 -24.59 2.33 25.90
N HIS A 421 -23.85 3.04 26.76
CA HIS A 421 -22.82 2.46 27.61
C HIS A 421 -23.35 1.30 28.47
N ARG A 422 -24.51 1.50 29.10
CA ARG A 422 -25.16 0.47 29.92
C ARG A 422 -25.59 -0.74 29.10
N GLN A 423 -26.21 -0.52 27.94
CA GLN A 423 -26.67 -1.60 27.05
C GLN A 423 -25.50 -2.45 26.54
N MET A 424 -24.40 -1.82 26.12
CA MET A 424 -23.19 -2.54 25.73
C MET A 424 -22.57 -3.29 26.91
N GLY A 425 -22.51 -2.67 28.10
CA GLY A 425 -22.03 -3.34 29.30
C GLY A 425 -22.85 -4.58 29.67
N ASP A 426 -24.18 -4.51 29.57
CA ASP A 426 -25.08 -5.63 29.83
C ASP A 426 -24.95 -6.75 28.79
N MET A 427 -24.78 -6.39 27.51
CA MET A 427 -24.52 -7.34 26.43
C MET A 427 -23.18 -8.05 26.62
N MET A 428 -22.11 -7.32 26.92
CA MET A 428 -20.78 -7.89 27.17
C MET A 428 -20.76 -8.78 28.42
N LYS A 429 -21.52 -8.41 29.46
CA LYS A 429 -21.71 -9.25 30.64
C LYS A 429 -22.47 -10.54 30.32
N LYS A 430 -23.45 -10.50 29.41
CA LYS A 430 -24.15 -11.71 28.92
C LYS A 430 -23.23 -12.59 28.09
N ILE A 431 -22.40 -12.01 27.21
CA ILE A 431 -21.40 -12.74 26.41
C ILE A 431 -20.35 -13.40 27.33
N GLY A 432 -19.82 -12.66 28.31
CA GLY A 432 -18.86 -13.17 29.29
C GLY A 432 -19.43 -14.23 30.25
N LYS A 433 -20.75 -14.22 30.48
CA LYS A 433 -21.47 -15.24 31.28
C LYS A 433 -21.96 -16.44 30.48
N SER A 434 -22.13 -16.29 29.16
CA SER A 434 -22.34 -17.44 28.29
C SER A 434 -21.02 -18.22 28.31
N LYS A 435 -21.03 -19.43 28.90
CA LYS A 435 -19.85 -20.28 29.01
C LYS A 435 -19.09 -20.27 27.69
N GLY A 436 -17.78 -20.01 27.75
CA GLY A 436 -16.86 -19.92 26.60
C GLY A 436 -16.72 -21.19 25.75
N GLY A 437 -17.74 -22.05 25.66
CA GLY A 437 -17.84 -23.14 24.70
C GLY A 437 -18.29 -22.65 23.32
N MET A 438 -19.31 -21.78 23.23
CA MET A 438 -19.90 -21.42 21.93
C MET A 438 -19.01 -20.47 21.12
N MET A 439 -18.40 -19.47 21.76
CA MET A 439 -17.49 -18.55 21.08
C MET A 439 -16.13 -19.19 20.77
N LYS A 440 -15.64 -20.10 21.62
CA LYS A 440 -14.41 -20.86 21.37
C LYS A 440 -14.60 -21.91 20.28
N GLN A 441 -15.80 -22.45 20.12
CA GLN A 441 -16.17 -23.36 19.04
C GLN A 441 -16.45 -22.62 17.72
N ALA A 442 -17.05 -21.43 17.77
CA ALA A 442 -17.18 -20.55 16.60
C ALA A 442 -15.81 -20.02 16.13
N MET A 443 -14.94 -19.61 17.04
CA MET A 443 -13.59 -19.13 16.71
C MET A 443 -12.68 -20.28 16.25
N LYS A 444 -12.86 -21.51 16.76
CA LYS A 444 -12.15 -22.71 16.27
C LYS A 444 -12.66 -23.19 14.91
N ALA A 445 -13.95 -22.98 14.60
CA ALA A 445 -14.50 -23.21 13.27
C ALA A 445 -14.04 -22.14 12.25
N MET A 446 -13.75 -20.92 12.71
CA MET A 446 -13.30 -19.80 11.87
C MET A 446 -11.78 -19.77 11.67
N MET A 447 -10.98 -20.15 12.68
CA MET A 447 -9.51 -20.24 12.60
C MET A 447 -8.99 -21.65 12.22
N GLY A 448 -9.89 -22.63 12.03
CA GLY A 448 -9.52 -24.02 11.86
C GLY A 448 -10.22 -24.69 10.67
N LYS A 449 -10.05 -24.14 9.46
CA LYS A 449 -10.00 -24.87 8.17
C LYS A 449 -10.12 -23.88 7.01
N GLY A 450 -9.00 -23.57 6.39
CA GLY A 450 -8.96 -23.12 4.99
C GLY A 450 -9.22 -24.30 4.06
N GLY A 451 -10.46 -24.80 4.02
CA GLY A 451 -10.85 -25.94 3.21
C GLY A 451 -12.16 -25.68 2.48
N ASN A 452 -12.14 -25.91 1.16
CA ASN A 452 -13.19 -25.63 0.19
C ASN A 452 -14.58 -26.17 0.61
N PRO A 453 -15.70 -25.49 0.26
CA PRO A 453 -17.06 -25.93 0.61
C PRO A 453 -17.52 -27.26 -0.02
N ALA A 454 -16.75 -27.81 -0.97
CA ALA A 454 -17.11 -29.03 -1.70
C ALA A 454 -16.92 -30.33 -0.89
N ASP A 455 -16.06 -30.33 0.13
CA ASP A 455 -15.74 -31.56 0.87
C ASP A 455 -16.62 -31.78 2.13
N MET A 456 -17.56 -30.87 2.43
CA MET A 456 -18.48 -31.02 3.56
C MET A 456 -19.72 -31.87 3.28
N ALA A 457 -19.92 -32.35 2.05
CA ALA A 457 -21.11 -33.12 1.69
C ALA A 457 -20.96 -34.65 1.80
N ALA A 458 -19.78 -35.18 2.11
CA ALA A 458 -19.48 -36.60 1.94
C ALA A 458 -19.49 -37.47 3.22
N GLY A 459 -20.05 -37.01 4.35
CA GLY A 459 -19.88 -37.79 5.59
C GLY A 459 -20.82 -37.55 6.77
N MET A 460 -22.03 -37.00 6.57
CA MET A 460 -23.00 -36.88 7.67
C MET A 460 -24.15 -37.89 7.56
N ASP A 461 -24.30 -38.68 8.61
CA ASP A 461 -25.35 -39.69 8.79
C ASP A 461 -26.75 -39.05 8.76
N PRO A 462 -27.66 -39.48 7.87
CA PRO A 462 -29.01 -38.93 7.70
C PRO A 462 -29.84 -38.89 8.99
N LYS A 463 -29.57 -39.78 9.95
CA LYS A 463 -30.31 -39.82 11.23
C LYS A 463 -29.99 -38.65 12.16
N ALA A 464 -28.78 -38.08 12.06
CA ALA A 464 -28.39 -36.92 12.86
C ALA A 464 -29.07 -35.62 12.39
N LEU A 465 -29.35 -35.51 11.08
CA LEU A 465 -30.07 -34.40 10.47
C LEU A 465 -31.56 -34.40 10.85
N GLU A 466 -32.18 -35.58 10.94
CA GLU A 466 -33.59 -35.71 11.34
C GLU A 466 -33.82 -35.38 12.82
N ALA A 467 -32.88 -35.75 13.69
CA ALA A 467 -32.92 -35.41 15.11
C ALA A 467 -32.75 -33.89 15.35
N ALA A 468 -31.91 -33.23 14.56
CA ALA A 468 -31.72 -31.78 14.60
C ALA A 468 -32.98 -31.02 14.12
N ALA A 469 -33.67 -31.53 13.10
CA ALA A 469 -34.92 -30.96 12.61
C ALA A 469 -36.07 -31.08 13.63
N LYS A 470 -36.17 -32.21 14.35
CA LYS A 470 -37.18 -32.42 15.41
C LYS A 470 -36.96 -31.52 16.63
N ALA A 471 -35.72 -31.21 16.98
CA ALA A 471 -35.39 -30.33 18.11
C ALA A 471 -35.72 -28.85 17.84
N ALA A 472 -35.81 -28.43 16.57
CA ALA A 472 -36.10 -27.06 16.17
C ALA A 472 -37.60 -26.72 16.09
N GLY A 473 -38.50 -27.71 16.09
CA GLY A 473 -39.94 -27.51 15.85
C GLY A 473 -40.83 -27.24 17.08
N GLY A 474 -40.27 -27.10 18.29
CA GLY A 474 -41.06 -27.30 19.53
C GLY A 474 -41.29 -26.10 20.46
N ARG A 475 -40.79 -24.89 20.20
CA ARG A 475 -40.96 -23.76 21.14
C ARG A 475 -41.16 -22.41 20.46
N MET A 476 -42.41 -22.08 20.18
CA MET A 476 -42.87 -20.70 20.00
C MET A 476 -44.10 -20.47 20.89
N PRO A 477 -43.96 -19.76 22.04
CA PRO A 477 -45.09 -19.11 22.70
C PRO A 477 -45.49 -17.89 21.86
N GLY A 478 -46.77 -17.83 21.51
CA GLY A 478 -47.31 -16.83 20.58
C GLY A 478 -47.45 -15.41 21.13
N GLY A 479 -47.89 -14.55 20.21
CA GLY A 479 -48.78 -13.41 20.48
C GLY A 479 -48.14 -12.16 21.08
N LEU A 480 -47.72 -11.24 20.21
CA LEU A 480 -47.76 -9.80 20.51
C LEU A 480 -48.72 -9.13 19.50
N PRO A 481 -49.70 -8.33 19.97
CA PRO A 481 -50.78 -7.83 19.13
C PRO A 481 -50.34 -6.58 18.37
N GLY A 482 -50.74 -6.46 17.09
CA GLY A 482 -50.68 -5.16 16.43
C GLY A 482 -50.43 -5.09 14.92
N LEU A 483 -50.41 -6.18 14.15
CA LEU A 483 -50.32 -6.08 12.69
C LEU A 483 -51.24 -7.12 12.05
N GLY A 484 -52.27 -6.61 11.36
CA GLY A 484 -53.29 -7.37 10.66
C GLY A 484 -52.70 -8.33 9.63
N GLY A 485 -53.40 -9.46 9.46
CA GLY A 485 -53.00 -10.52 8.57
C GLY A 485 -53.24 -10.24 7.09
N GLY A 486 -52.82 -11.20 6.28
CA GLY A 486 -53.27 -11.40 4.91
C GLY A 486 -52.15 -11.36 3.86
N MET A 487 -52.08 -12.45 3.08
CA MET A 487 -51.23 -12.74 1.90
C MET A 487 -49.89 -13.43 2.24
N GLY A 488 -49.67 -14.73 2.01
CA GLY A 488 -50.22 -15.61 0.96
C GLY A 488 -49.13 -15.82 -0.11
N LEU A 489 -48.23 -16.79 0.10
CA LEU A 489 -47.27 -17.22 -0.92
C LEU A 489 -47.99 -18.10 -1.96
N PRO A 490 -47.77 -17.89 -3.26
CA PRO A 490 -48.45 -18.64 -4.33
C PRO A 490 -47.95 -20.09 -4.44
N PRO A 491 -48.84 -21.05 -4.81
CA PRO A 491 -48.50 -22.46 -4.96
C PRO A 491 -47.88 -22.73 -6.34
N GLY A 492 -46.67 -23.31 -6.39
CA GLY A 492 -46.08 -23.59 -7.71
C GLY A 492 -44.73 -24.31 -7.79
N LEU A 493 -44.14 -24.81 -6.71
CA LEU A 493 -42.85 -25.53 -6.80
C LEU A 493 -42.88 -26.88 -6.07
N SER A 494 -43.87 -27.69 -6.43
CA SER A 494 -43.89 -29.13 -6.21
C SER A 494 -43.84 -29.85 -7.56
N GLY A 495 -42.71 -30.46 -7.90
CA GLY A 495 -42.66 -31.38 -9.05
C GLY A 495 -41.26 -31.83 -9.44
N PHE A 496 -41.07 -33.15 -9.46
CA PHE A 496 -39.91 -33.94 -9.94
C PHE A 496 -38.72 -34.05 -8.96
N GLY A 497 -38.50 -35.14 -8.21
CA GLY A 497 -38.99 -36.52 -8.37
C GLY A 497 -37.96 -37.40 -9.10
N LYS A 498 -37.06 -37.99 -8.30
CA LYS A 498 -36.35 -39.29 -8.39
C LYS A 498 -36.09 -40.00 -9.75
N LYS A 499 -34.90 -40.64 -9.75
CA LYS A 499 -34.30 -41.70 -10.61
C LYS A 499 -33.35 -41.13 -11.67
N LYS A 500 -32.11 -41.59 -11.84
CA LYS A 500 -31.47 -42.90 -11.56
C LYS A 500 -30.10 -42.69 -10.93
#